data_AF-A0A7S2TKU6-F1
#
_entry.id   AF-A0A7S2TKU6-F1
#
_cell.length_a   1.000
_cell.length_b   1.000
_cell.length_c   1.000
_cell.angle_alpha   90.00
_cell.angle_beta   90.00
_cell.angle_gamma   90.00
#
_symmetry.space_group_name_H-M   'P 1'
#
loop_
_entity.id
_entity.type
_entity.pdbx_description
1 polymer ?
#
loop_
_entity_poly.entity_id
_entity_poly.type
_entity_poly.pdbx_seq_one_letter_code
_entity_poly.pdbx_strand_id
1 'polypeptide(L)'
;AAAGGGGGGGEHVITITQSSSSSISTSTSSLNPYFMGLTASVNVVEELCHGSIIDTTTKEYLDTTVQGWTVYYEAKLFDAFPSLMDTLKEDLCAVNRLMPKHAREGLIPTTRFWINATLTYGTEGCPIEGRGLTFHPAKEWLASNKMNVAKAGCIEFYSARDYLQDRGLWG
;
A
#
# COMPACT_ATOMS: atom_id res chain seq x y z
N ALA A 1 -26.40 48.81 48.47
CA ALA A 1 -25.89 49.71 47.42
C ALA A 1 -24.55 49.14 46.96
N ALA A 2 -24.23 48.85 45.70
CA ALA A 2 -24.87 48.95 44.39
C ALA A 2 -24.36 47.72 43.59
N ALA A 3 -25.19 46.93 42.91
CA ALA A 3 -25.58 47.05 41.50
C ALA A 3 -24.40 47.32 40.54
N GLY A 4 -24.17 46.38 39.60
CA GLY A 4 -23.23 46.57 38.48
C GLY A 4 -23.08 45.30 37.65
N GLY A 5 -24.00 45.09 36.69
CA GLY A 5 -23.90 44.05 35.67
C GLY A 5 -23.03 44.48 34.48
N GLY A 6 -22.54 43.50 33.72
CA GLY A 6 -21.81 43.72 32.48
C GLY A 6 -21.79 42.44 31.66
N GLY A 7 -22.79 42.28 30.79
CA GLY A 7 -22.80 41.26 29.75
C GLY A 7 -21.92 41.73 28.58
N GLY A 8 -20.98 40.89 28.16
CA GLY A 8 -20.21 41.04 26.93
C GLY A 8 -20.61 39.94 25.96
N GLY A 9 -21.22 40.34 24.84
CA GLY A 9 -21.71 39.45 23.80
C GLY A 9 -20.56 38.72 23.11
N GLY A 10 -20.72 37.41 22.93
CA GLY A 10 -19.86 36.60 22.09
C GLY A 10 -20.16 36.87 20.62
N GLU A 11 -19.18 37.36 19.88
CA GLU A 11 -19.19 37.34 18.42
C GLU A 11 -18.78 35.93 17.97
N HIS A 12 -19.78 35.10 17.63
CA HIS A 12 -19.55 33.86 16.90
C HIS A 12 -19.30 34.20 15.43
N VAL A 13 -18.03 34.20 15.03
CA VAL A 13 -17.64 34.22 13.62
C VAL A 13 -17.93 32.85 13.02
N ILE A 14 -19.01 32.74 12.24
CA ILE A 14 -19.31 31.56 11.43
C ILE A 14 -18.50 31.69 10.14
N THR A 15 -17.38 30.99 10.07
CA THR A 15 -16.61 30.82 8.83
C THR A 15 -17.37 29.85 7.93
N ILE A 16 -17.96 30.36 6.85
CA ILE A 16 -18.56 29.53 5.80
C ILE A 16 -17.43 29.13 4.84
N THR A 17 -16.93 27.91 4.97
CA THR A 17 -16.03 27.30 3.98
C THR A 17 -16.87 26.82 2.78
N GLN A 18 -16.59 27.38 1.60
CA GLN A 18 -17.16 26.86 0.35
C GLN A 18 -16.50 25.52 0.01
N SER A 19 -17.26 24.43 0.12
CA SER A 19 -16.89 23.13 -0.43
C SER A 19 -17.34 23.07 -1.90
N SER A 20 -16.40 23.25 -2.82
CA SER A 20 -16.63 23.04 -4.26
C SER A 20 -16.83 21.55 -4.52
N SER A 21 -18.08 21.11 -4.62
CA SER A 21 -18.43 19.74 -5.00
C SER A 21 -18.56 19.68 -6.52
N SER A 22 -17.55 19.11 -7.18
CA SER A 22 -17.59 18.82 -8.61
C SER A 22 -18.35 17.51 -8.84
N SER A 23 -19.66 17.58 -9.12
CA SER A 23 -20.44 16.40 -9.50
C SER A 23 -20.13 16.02 -10.96
N ILE A 24 -19.38 14.93 -11.18
CA ILE A 24 -19.21 14.34 -12.51
C ILE A 24 -20.41 13.43 -12.77
N SER A 25 -21.36 13.87 -13.59
CA SER A 25 -22.46 13.03 -14.07
C SER A 25 -22.02 12.25 -15.29
N THR A 26 -21.66 10.98 -15.13
CA THR A 26 -21.37 10.10 -16.27
C THR A 26 -22.67 9.51 -16.81
N SER A 27 -23.17 10.08 -17.90
CA SER A 27 -24.34 9.56 -18.63
C SER A 27 -23.96 8.25 -19.33
N THR A 28 -24.44 7.12 -18.85
CA THR A 28 -24.33 5.84 -19.58
C THR A 28 -25.47 5.76 -20.59
N SER A 29 -25.11 5.76 -21.89
CA SER A 29 -26.05 5.60 -22.99
C SER A 29 -26.61 4.17 -23.02
N SER A 30 -27.93 4.10 -23.12
CA SER A 30 -28.74 2.90 -22.88
C SER A 30 -28.65 1.88 -24.02
N LEU A 31 -28.31 0.64 -23.68
CA LEU A 31 -28.60 -0.55 -24.52
C LEU A 31 -28.92 -1.76 -23.62
N ASN A 32 -30.13 -1.78 -23.02
CA ASN A 32 -30.91 -3.02 -22.80
C ASN A 32 -32.25 -2.72 -22.08
N PRO A 33 -33.42 -3.12 -22.62
CA PRO A 33 -34.72 -2.86 -22.00
C PRO A 33 -35.14 -3.84 -20.87
N TYR A 34 -34.25 -4.72 -20.39
CA TYR A 34 -34.58 -5.74 -19.37
C TYR A 34 -33.79 -5.66 -18.06
N PHE A 35 -32.98 -4.61 -17.83
CA PHE A 35 -32.28 -4.45 -16.57
C PHE A 35 -33.12 -3.57 -15.63
N MET A 36 -33.70 -4.17 -14.57
CA MET A 36 -34.26 -3.41 -13.45
C MET A 36 -33.12 -2.62 -12.80
N GLY A 37 -33.06 -1.32 -13.12
CA GLY A 37 -31.92 -0.45 -12.84
C GLY A 37 -31.75 -0.17 -11.36
N LEU A 38 -30.80 -0.87 -10.73
CA LEU A 38 -30.18 -0.40 -9.50
C LEU A 38 -29.17 0.69 -9.88
N THR A 39 -29.54 1.96 -9.74
CA THR A 39 -28.60 3.07 -9.89
C THR A 39 -27.79 3.21 -8.62
N ALA A 40 -26.55 2.73 -8.61
CA ALA A 40 -25.60 3.06 -7.56
C ALA A 40 -24.94 4.40 -7.91
N SER A 41 -25.25 5.44 -7.15
CA SER A 41 -24.51 6.71 -7.22
C SER A 41 -23.27 6.60 -6.34
N VAL A 42 -22.08 6.51 -6.96
CA VAL A 42 -20.82 6.63 -6.23
C VAL A 42 -20.51 8.12 -6.11
N ASN A 43 -20.72 8.68 -4.91
CA ASN A 43 -20.21 10.01 -4.60
C ASN A 43 -18.70 9.88 -4.39
N VAL A 44 -17.91 10.25 -5.39
CA VAL A 44 -16.46 10.44 -5.20
C VAL A 44 -16.31 11.73 -4.41
N VAL A 45 -16.23 11.59 -3.09
CA VAL A 45 -15.78 12.69 -2.25
C VAL A 45 -14.28 12.79 -2.51
N GLU A 46 -13.87 13.73 -3.37
CA GLU A 46 -12.47 14.16 -3.44
C GLU A 46 -12.13 14.86 -2.13
N GLU A 47 -12.00 14.08 -1.06
CA GLU A 47 -11.33 14.54 0.13
C GLU A 47 -9.87 14.72 -0.29
N LEU A 48 -9.50 15.97 -0.57
CA LEU A 48 -8.12 16.35 -0.88
C LEU A 48 -7.25 15.81 0.25
N CYS A 49 -6.53 14.73 -0.04
CA CYS A 49 -5.56 14.16 0.87
C CYS A 49 -4.39 15.15 0.92
N HIS A 50 -4.43 16.07 1.88
CA HIS A 50 -3.42 17.11 2.03
C HIS A 50 -2.14 16.51 2.61
N GLY A 51 -0.96 16.93 2.13
CA GLY A 51 0.32 16.53 2.72
C GLY A 51 1.38 16.17 1.67
N SER A 52 2.62 15.96 2.12
CA SER A 52 3.67 15.47 1.25
C SER A 52 3.54 13.97 1.00
N ILE A 53 4.10 13.48 -0.10
CA ILE A 53 4.18 12.04 -0.38
C ILE A 53 5.16 11.43 0.62
N ILE A 54 4.73 10.36 1.29
CA ILE A 54 5.56 9.63 2.26
C ILE A 54 6.78 9.05 1.53
N ASP A 55 7.97 9.49 1.93
CA ASP A 55 9.21 9.03 1.32
C ASP A 55 9.74 7.77 2.01
N THR A 56 9.71 6.66 1.28
CA THR A 56 10.21 5.35 1.73
C THR A 56 11.54 4.97 1.07
N THR A 57 12.13 5.86 0.26
CA THR A 57 13.42 5.60 -0.41
C THR A 57 14.59 5.50 0.56
N THR A 58 14.44 6.05 1.76
CA THR A 58 15.45 6.09 2.82
C THR A 58 15.52 4.80 3.65
N LYS A 59 14.59 3.86 3.44
CA LYS A 59 14.63 2.57 4.12
C LYS A 59 15.89 1.79 3.74
N GLU A 60 16.59 1.31 4.75
CA GLU A 60 17.78 0.47 4.59
C GLU A 60 17.42 -1.00 4.60
N TYR A 61 18.04 -1.74 3.68
CA TYR A 61 17.84 -3.18 3.54
C TYR A 61 19.19 -3.89 3.56
N LEU A 62 19.20 -5.03 4.23
CA LEU A 62 20.25 -6.04 4.13
C LEU A 62 19.85 -7.04 3.05
N ASP A 63 20.83 -7.73 2.46
CA ASP A 63 20.57 -8.79 1.49
C ASP A 63 21.03 -10.17 1.97
N THR A 64 20.39 -11.20 1.42
CA THR A 64 20.78 -12.59 1.59
C THR A 64 20.28 -13.42 0.42
N THR A 65 20.72 -14.67 0.35
CA THR A 65 20.28 -15.63 -0.66
C THR A 65 19.45 -16.74 0.00
N VAL A 66 18.21 -16.90 -0.44
CA VAL A 66 17.28 -17.93 0.07
C VAL A 66 16.83 -18.81 -1.08
N GLN A 67 17.19 -20.10 -1.05
CA GLN A 67 16.86 -21.04 -2.13
C GLN A 67 17.27 -20.55 -3.53
N GLY A 68 18.39 -19.82 -3.62
CA GLY A 68 18.91 -19.23 -4.86
C GLY A 68 18.36 -17.85 -5.20
N TRP A 69 17.27 -17.40 -4.55
CA TRP A 69 16.70 -16.07 -4.76
C TRP A 69 17.41 -15.02 -3.92
N THR A 70 17.65 -13.85 -4.50
CA THR A 70 18.11 -12.68 -3.75
C THR A 70 16.95 -12.07 -2.98
N VAL A 71 17.14 -11.91 -1.66
CA VAL A 71 16.14 -11.36 -0.74
C VAL A 71 16.74 -10.14 -0.04
N TYR A 72 16.10 -8.99 -0.21
CA TYR A 72 16.35 -7.76 0.54
C TYR A 72 15.35 -7.65 1.69
N TYR A 73 15.81 -7.33 2.88
CA TYR A 73 14.98 -7.27 4.08
C TYR A 73 15.43 -6.15 5.03
N GLU A 74 14.50 -5.59 5.79
CA GLU A 74 14.82 -4.55 6.78
C GLU A 74 15.70 -5.07 7.92
N ALA A 75 16.56 -4.21 8.48
CA ALA A 75 17.34 -4.56 9.66
C ALA A 75 16.43 -5.01 10.82
N LYS A 76 16.84 -6.06 11.56
CA LYS A 76 16.09 -6.67 12.67
C LYS A 76 14.75 -7.31 12.29
N LEU A 77 14.43 -7.45 11.00
CA LEU A 77 13.19 -8.09 10.56
C LEU A 77 13.05 -9.51 11.12
N PHE A 78 14.11 -10.31 11.04
CA PHE A 78 14.10 -11.69 11.54
C PHE A 78 14.13 -11.77 13.07
N ASP A 79 14.57 -10.73 13.78
CA ASP A 79 14.45 -10.67 15.24
C ASP A 79 12.99 -10.44 15.66
N ALA A 80 12.27 -9.59 14.91
CA ALA A 80 10.85 -9.32 15.13
C ALA A 80 9.94 -10.47 14.70
N PHE A 81 10.35 -11.24 13.67
CA PHE A 81 9.60 -12.37 13.12
C PHE A 81 10.49 -13.61 13.00
N PRO A 82 10.79 -14.32 14.10
CA PRO A 82 11.77 -15.42 14.10
C PRO A 82 11.44 -16.57 13.14
N SER A 83 10.16 -16.86 12.91
CA SER A 83 9.73 -17.91 11.99
C SER A 83 9.79 -17.52 10.51
N LEU A 84 9.99 -16.23 10.19
CA LEU A 84 9.87 -15.72 8.83
C LEU A 84 10.89 -16.34 7.88
N MET A 85 12.14 -16.48 8.32
CA MET A 85 13.20 -17.01 7.48
C MET A 85 12.94 -18.46 7.07
N ASP A 86 12.54 -19.31 8.03
CA ASP A 86 12.27 -20.72 7.74
C ASP A 86 11.00 -20.89 6.92
N THR A 87 9.97 -20.10 7.22
CA THR A 87 8.74 -20.01 6.41
C THR A 87 9.04 -19.63 4.96
N LEU A 88 9.85 -18.59 4.75
CA LEU A 88 10.24 -18.12 3.42
C LEU A 88 11.07 -19.18 2.68
N LYS A 89 11.98 -19.88 3.37
CA LYS A 89 12.76 -20.98 2.79
C LYS A 89 11.86 -22.12 2.30
N GLU A 90 10.85 -22.50 3.08
CA GLU A 90 9.89 -23.53 2.69
C GLU A 90 9.12 -23.12 1.43
N ASP A 91 8.60 -21.90 1.42
CA ASP A 91 7.77 -21.40 0.31
C ASP A 91 8.61 -21.22 -0.97
N LEU A 92 9.81 -20.64 -0.87
CA LEU A 92 10.71 -20.52 -2.03
C LEU A 92 11.21 -21.89 -2.52
N CYS A 93 11.36 -22.87 -1.63
CA CYS A 93 11.64 -24.25 -2.02
C CYS A 93 10.47 -24.84 -2.81
N ALA A 94 9.23 -24.63 -2.35
CA ALA A 94 8.03 -25.06 -3.06
C ALA A 94 7.91 -24.37 -4.43
N VAL A 95 8.14 -23.06 -4.52
CA VAL A 95 8.22 -22.30 -5.78
C VAL A 95 9.25 -22.92 -6.72
N ASN A 96 10.46 -23.19 -6.23
CA ASN A 96 11.50 -23.85 -7.02
C ASN A 96 11.12 -25.26 -7.46
N ARG A 97 10.33 -26.00 -6.69
CA ARG A 97 9.87 -27.34 -7.08
C ARG A 97 8.77 -27.28 -8.13
N LEU A 98 7.83 -26.35 -7.99
CA LEU A 98 6.61 -26.28 -8.81
C LEU A 98 6.81 -25.53 -10.13
N MET A 99 7.75 -24.58 -10.20
CA MET A 99 7.99 -23.84 -11.43
C MET A 99 8.70 -24.67 -12.50
N PRO A 100 8.32 -24.53 -13.79
CA PRO A 100 9.06 -25.11 -14.91
C PRO A 100 10.53 -24.69 -14.91
N LYS A 101 11.43 -25.61 -15.30
CA LYS A 101 12.88 -25.37 -15.29
C LYS A 101 13.28 -24.08 -16.00
N HIS A 102 12.77 -23.85 -17.21
CA HIS A 102 13.10 -22.66 -18.01
C HIS A 102 12.69 -21.35 -17.33
N ALA A 103 11.55 -21.35 -16.60
CA ALA A 103 11.10 -20.19 -15.85
C ALA A 103 12.02 -19.90 -14.67
N ARG A 104 12.48 -20.94 -13.94
CA ARG A 104 13.42 -20.78 -12.82
C ARG A 104 14.76 -20.21 -13.28
N GLU A 105 15.30 -20.73 -14.38
CA GLU A 105 16.57 -20.27 -14.95
C GLU A 105 16.53 -18.80 -15.36
N GLY A 106 15.36 -18.30 -15.79
CA GLY A 106 15.16 -16.88 -16.10
C GLY A 106 14.88 -16.01 -14.88
N LEU A 107 14.00 -16.45 -13.98
CA LEU A 107 13.47 -15.61 -12.89
C LEU A 107 14.39 -15.53 -11.67
N ILE A 108 15.00 -16.65 -11.25
CA ILE A 108 15.87 -16.68 -10.06
C ILE A 108 16.98 -15.62 -10.11
N PRO A 109 17.76 -15.47 -11.20
CA PRO A 109 18.85 -14.49 -11.23
C PRO A 109 18.38 -13.04 -11.42
N THR A 110 17.14 -12.81 -11.84
CA THR A 110 16.66 -11.47 -12.26
C THR A 110 15.63 -10.87 -11.31
N THR A 111 14.86 -11.71 -10.62
CA THR A 111 13.76 -11.29 -9.74
C THR A 111 14.24 -11.36 -8.30
N ARG A 112 14.12 -10.23 -7.59
CA ARG A 112 14.45 -10.15 -6.16
C ARG A 112 13.17 -10.10 -5.33
N PHE A 113 13.29 -10.48 -4.08
CA PHE A 113 12.24 -10.26 -3.08
C PHE A 113 12.64 -9.12 -2.15
N TRP A 114 11.70 -8.23 -1.83
CA TRP A 114 11.88 -7.14 -0.86
C TRP A 114 10.90 -7.34 0.28
N ILE A 115 11.38 -7.42 1.52
CA ILE A 115 10.56 -7.72 2.68
C ILE A 115 10.63 -6.57 3.67
N ASN A 116 9.48 -5.93 3.89
CA ASN A 116 9.31 -4.89 4.90
C ASN A 116 8.74 -5.52 6.19
N ALA A 117 9.12 -4.97 7.35
CA ALA A 117 8.37 -5.26 8.58
C ALA A 117 6.94 -4.72 8.43
N THR A 118 6.84 -3.46 7.98
CA THR A 118 5.62 -2.75 7.60
C THR A 118 5.97 -1.66 6.58
N LEU A 119 5.15 -1.46 5.55
CA LEU A 119 5.30 -0.36 4.60
C LEU A 119 4.03 0.50 4.60
N THR A 120 4.22 1.81 4.69
CA THR A 120 3.17 2.81 4.49
C THR A 120 3.54 3.67 3.29
N TYR A 121 2.58 3.97 2.41
CA TYR A 121 2.77 4.81 1.23
C TYR A 121 1.57 5.76 1.05
N GLY A 122 1.63 6.64 0.05
CA GLY A 122 0.59 7.66 -0.19
C GLY A 122 1.01 9.02 0.35
N THR A 123 0.04 9.82 0.80
CA THR A 123 0.28 11.17 1.34
C THR A 123 0.17 11.17 2.86
N GLU A 124 0.81 12.13 3.53
CA GLU A 124 0.72 12.25 4.99
C GLU A 124 -0.73 12.41 5.51
N GLY A 125 -1.62 13.06 4.76
CA GLY A 125 -3.03 13.20 5.13
C GLY A 125 -3.90 11.99 4.81
N CYS A 126 -3.39 11.05 4.00
CA CYS A 126 -4.06 9.78 3.71
C CYS A 126 -3.02 8.67 3.52
N PRO A 127 -2.40 8.22 4.62
CA PRO A 127 -1.43 7.14 4.58
C PRO A 127 -2.14 5.82 4.31
N ILE A 128 -1.58 5.01 3.41
CA ILE A 128 -2.04 3.66 3.10
C ILE A 128 -1.05 2.67 3.69
N GLU A 129 -1.51 1.83 4.60
CA GLU A 129 -0.74 0.67 5.06
C GLU A 129 -0.76 -0.42 3.98
N GLY A 130 0.41 -0.74 3.44
CA GLY A 130 0.56 -1.78 2.44
C GLY A 130 0.34 -3.16 3.06
N ARG A 131 -0.41 -4.01 2.35
CA ARG A 131 -0.76 -5.36 2.77
C ARG A 131 -0.48 -6.38 1.68
N GLY A 132 -0.18 -7.61 2.08
CA GLY A 132 0.09 -8.71 1.15
C GLY A 132 1.39 -8.52 0.36
N LEU A 133 1.39 -9.09 -0.85
CA LEU A 133 2.52 -9.09 -1.78
C LEU A 133 2.15 -8.35 -3.07
N THR A 134 3.12 -7.69 -3.67
CA THR A 134 2.95 -7.03 -4.97
C THR A 134 4.13 -7.31 -5.89
N PHE A 135 3.89 -7.27 -7.20
CA PHE A 135 4.93 -7.23 -8.21
C PHE A 135 4.97 -5.83 -8.82
N HIS A 136 6.15 -5.24 -8.89
CA HIS A 136 6.33 -3.89 -9.43
C HIS A 136 6.79 -3.96 -10.89
N PRO A 137 5.90 -3.80 -11.89
CA PRO A 137 6.31 -3.99 -13.28
C PRO A 137 7.25 -2.89 -13.79
N ALA A 138 7.15 -1.67 -13.26
CA ALA A 138 7.80 -0.49 -13.80
C ALA A 138 8.25 0.48 -12.70
N LYS A 139 9.24 1.31 -13.00
CA LYS A 139 9.90 2.21 -12.03
C LYS A 139 9.20 3.56 -11.88
N GLU A 140 8.39 3.94 -12.85
CA GLU A 140 7.78 5.27 -12.98
C GLU A 140 6.82 5.51 -11.82
N TRP A 141 5.94 4.54 -11.54
CA TRP A 141 5.02 4.63 -10.41
C TRP A 141 5.76 4.68 -9.07
N LEU A 142 6.81 3.87 -8.90
CA LEU A 142 7.64 3.88 -7.68
C LEU A 142 8.29 5.27 -7.47
N ALA A 143 8.88 5.84 -8.52
CA ALA A 143 9.50 7.17 -8.45
C ALA A 143 8.48 8.27 -8.11
N SER A 144 7.30 8.24 -8.75
CA SER A 144 6.22 9.19 -8.49
C SER A 144 5.66 9.09 -7.07
N ASN A 145 5.74 7.92 -6.44
CA ASN A 145 5.26 7.67 -5.08
C ASN A 145 6.37 7.66 -4.02
N LYS A 146 7.57 8.19 -4.33
CA LYS A 146 8.72 8.23 -3.40
C LYS A 146 9.04 6.86 -2.79
N MET A 147 9.03 5.84 -3.66
CA MET A 147 9.43 4.48 -3.34
C MET A 147 10.73 4.12 -4.07
N ASN A 148 11.46 3.14 -3.53
CA ASN A 148 12.74 2.73 -4.10
C ASN A 148 12.57 2.09 -5.50
N VAL A 149 13.09 2.76 -6.53
CA VAL A 149 12.99 2.33 -7.94
C VAL A 149 13.72 1.02 -8.24
N ALA A 150 14.67 0.60 -7.39
CA ALA A 150 15.34 -0.70 -7.51
C ALA A 150 14.39 -1.88 -7.29
N LYS A 151 13.18 -1.63 -6.77
CA LYS A 151 12.10 -2.62 -6.63
C LYS A 151 11.40 -2.93 -7.95
N ALA A 152 11.65 -2.17 -9.03
CA ALA A 152 11.09 -2.47 -10.34
C ALA A 152 11.56 -3.86 -10.84
N GLY A 153 10.64 -4.64 -11.40
CA GLY A 153 10.84 -6.03 -11.79
C GLY A 153 10.98 -7.01 -10.62
N CYS A 154 10.64 -6.61 -9.39
CA CYS A 154 10.80 -7.43 -8.19
C CYS A 154 9.45 -7.68 -7.49
N ILE A 155 9.46 -8.63 -6.56
CA ILE A 155 8.33 -8.92 -5.68
C ILE A 155 8.58 -8.22 -4.34
N GLU A 156 7.58 -7.54 -3.81
CA GLU A 156 7.64 -6.88 -2.51
C GLU A 156 6.56 -7.42 -1.57
N PHE A 157 6.96 -7.73 -0.35
CA PHE A 157 6.09 -7.97 0.79
C PHE A 157 5.93 -6.66 1.54
N TYR A 158 4.71 -6.13 1.59
CA TYR A 158 4.46 -4.88 2.29
C TYR A 158 4.47 -5.04 3.82
N SER A 159 4.12 -6.21 4.33
CA SER A 159 4.12 -6.53 5.76
C SER A 159 4.49 -8.00 5.94
N ALA A 160 5.60 -8.26 6.65
CA ALA A 160 6.00 -9.62 7.02
C ALA A 160 4.98 -10.29 7.92
N ARG A 161 4.30 -9.52 8.78
CA ARG A 161 3.21 -10.00 9.62
C ARG A 161 2.05 -10.54 8.77
N ASP A 162 1.61 -9.74 7.80
CA ASP A 162 0.47 -10.09 6.94
C ASP A 162 0.79 -11.35 6.13
N TYR A 163 2.01 -11.44 5.59
CA TYR A 163 2.45 -12.65 4.89
C TYR A 163 2.39 -13.89 5.78
N LEU A 164 2.90 -13.83 7.02
CA LEU A 164 2.85 -14.97 7.94
C LEU A 164 1.43 -15.35 8.32
N GLN A 165 0.53 -14.37 8.49
CA GLN A 165 -0.88 -14.61 8.79
C GLN A 165 -1.60 -15.23 7.59
N ASP A 166 -1.43 -14.64 6.41
CA ASP A 166 -2.11 -15.08 5.18
C ASP A 166 -1.62 -16.46 4.74
N ARG A 167 -0.32 -16.75 4.90
CA ARG A 167 0.24 -18.08 4.59
C ARG A 167 -0.47 -19.20 5.36
N GLY A 168 -0.88 -18.95 6.60
CA GLY A 168 -1.64 -19.92 7.41
C GLY A 168 -2.98 -20.32 6.78
N LEU A 169 -3.43 -19.61 5.75
CA LEU A 169 -4.68 -19.87 5.02
C LEU A 169 -4.45 -20.52 3.65
N TRP A 170 -3.20 -20.81 3.26
CA TRP A 170 -2.86 -21.23 1.88
C TRP A 170 -2.93 -22.75 1.60
N GLY A 171 -3.47 -23.54 2.53
CA GLY A 171 -3.71 -24.99 2.35
C GLY A 171 -2.45 -25.84 2.47
#